data_AF-A0A7X6YMU0-F1
#
_entry.id   AF-A0A7X6YMU0-F1
#
_cell.length_a   1.000
_cell.length_b   1.000
_cell.length_c   1.000
_cell.angle_alpha   90.00
_cell.angle_beta   90.00
_cell.angle_gamma   90.00
#
_symmetry.space_group_name_H-M   'P 1'
#
loop_
_entity.id
_entity.type
_entity.pdbx_description
1 polymer ?
#
loop_
_entity_poly.entity_id
_entity_poly.type
_entity_poly.pdbx_seq_one_letter_code
_entity_poly.pdbx_strand_id
1 'polypeptide(L)'
;MSKSGIVNVRMVITEEKMLSNIDKVQKLINPKSKKQIVQLDDDVYFKDLIESIKTYLVEYPKKKNFPASVYKAAYELVEFATNQFEDNTKQIEELIRQRETNISLARELKEILEVVVSKETGWKQIVKEASNNFQEDIIETLEIIGKSRSDATENYQDAVKLINARIVNLESNLHIEIDMERIEDKSKALSYIGIEIADALKLIPTPQEEPAEMVMEEAKAEQPVTVVEENKGYIEETRFEVKPSLWQKIKQSKIGRALRYAFKIRVVLDIPALPEGRGEQN
;
A
#
# COMPACT_ATOMS: atom_id res chain seq x y z
N MET A 1 -49.65 37.10 -4.35
CA MET A 1 -48.58 36.78 -3.38
C MET A 1 -48.67 35.30 -3.03
N SER A 2 -48.11 34.41 -3.85
CA SER A 2 -47.95 32.99 -3.51
C SER A 2 -46.58 32.80 -2.87
N LYS A 3 -46.56 32.50 -1.58
CA LYS A 3 -45.32 32.13 -0.87
C LYS A 3 -44.85 30.79 -1.44
N SER A 4 -43.82 30.83 -2.26
CA SER A 4 -43.08 29.63 -2.65
C SER A 4 -42.43 29.07 -1.38
N GLY A 5 -42.95 27.96 -0.88
CA GLY A 5 -42.37 27.26 0.26
C GLY A 5 -40.98 26.77 -0.14
N ILE A 6 -39.97 27.23 0.59
CA ILE A 6 -38.62 26.67 0.51
C ILE A 6 -38.75 25.23 0.98
N VAL A 7 -38.84 24.30 0.02
CA VAL A 7 -38.76 22.88 0.30
C VAL A 7 -37.33 22.62 0.73
N ASN A 8 -37.14 22.34 2.03
CA ASN A 8 -35.90 21.77 2.53
C ASN A 8 -35.70 20.40 1.85
N VAL A 9 -35.05 20.39 0.69
CA VAL A 9 -34.54 19.17 0.08
C VAL A 9 -33.35 18.72 0.92
N ARG A 10 -33.61 18.10 2.07
CA ARG A 10 -32.63 17.17 2.65
C ARG A 10 -32.41 16.14 1.55
N MET A 11 -31.24 16.15 0.89
CA MET A 11 -30.87 15.10 -0.04
C MET A 11 -30.97 13.77 0.72
N VAL A 12 -32.06 13.04 0.54
CA VAL A 12 -32.20 11.69 1.06
C VAL A 12 -31.22 10.86 0.24
N ILE A 13 -30.06 10.57 0.82
CA ILE A 13 -29.10 9.65 0.22
C ILE A 13 -29.81 8.29 0.13
N THR A 14 -30.14 7.87 -1.09
CA THR A 14 -30.79 6.59 -1.37
C THR A 14 -29.77 5.45 -1.37
N GLU A 15 -30.25 4.23 -1.17
CA GLU A 15 -29.44 3.01 -1.27
C GLU A 15 -28.70 2.92 -2.61
N GLU A 16 -29.38 3.20 -3.72
CA GLU A 16 -28.80 3.19 -5.07
C GLU A 16 -27.65 4.19 -5.22
N LYS A 17 -27.80 5.39 -4.64
CA LYS A 17 -26.75 6.42 -4.67
C LYS A 17 -25.52 5.95 -3.89
N MET A 18 -25.71 5.24 -2.78
CA MET A 18 -24.63 4.68 -1.98
C MET A 18 -23.87 3.58 -2.70
N LEU A 19 -24.58 2.63 -3.31
CA LEU A 19 -23.98 1.59 -4.13
C LEU A 19 -23.20 2.19 -5.31
N SER A 20 -23.75 3.23 -5.96
CA SER A 20 -23.05 3.95 -7.02
C SER A 20 -21.78 4.65 -6.52
N ASN A 21 -21.81 5.26 -5.33
CA ASN A 21 -20.64 5.90 -4.75
C ASN A 21 -19.55 4.87 -4.39
N ILE A 22 -19.93 3.71 -3.84
CA ILE A 22 -19.00 2.61 -3.53
C ILE A 22 -18.32 2.10 -4.81
N ASP A 23 -19.08 1.86 -5.89
CA ASP A 23 -18.53 1.43 -7.18
C ASP A 23 -17.56 2.46 -7.78
N LYS A 24 -17.89 3.76 -7.67
CA LYS A 24 -16.99 4.84 -8.11
C LYS A 24 -15.69 4.85 -7.32
N VAL A 25 -15.76 4.72 -6.00
CA VAL A 25 -14.58 4.63 -5.14
C VAL A 25 -13.73 3.43 -5.54
N GLN A 26 -14.35 2.25 -5.70
CA GLN A 26 -13.66 1.03 -6.11
C GLN A 26 -12.94 1.19 -7.45
N LYS A 27 -13.54 1.88 -8.43
CA LYS A 27 -12.91 2.18 -9.72
C LYS A 27 -11.71 3.14 -9.61
N LEU A 28 -11.73 4.07 -8.67
CA LEU A 28 -10.66 5.04 -8.45
C LEU A 28 -9.41 4.41 -7.81
N ILE A 29 -9.61 3.39 -6.98
CA ILE A 29 -8.52 2.66 -6.29
C ILE A 29 -8.06 1.41 -7.05
N ASN A 30 -8.75 1.00 -8.11
CA ASN A 30 -8.37 -0.18 -8.89
C ASN A 30 -7.12 0.12 -9.74
N PRO A 31 -6.02 -0.66 -9.58
CA PRO A 31 -4.78 -0.44 -10.32
C PRO A 31 -4.92 -0.62 -11.83
N LYS A 32 -5.97 -1.32 -12.30
CA LYS A 32 -6.26 -1.54 -13.73
C LYS A 32 -7.17 -0.44 -14.33
N SER A 33 -7.64 0.50 -13.52
CA SER A 33 -8.52 1.58 -13.98
C SER A 33 -7.75 2.66 -14.72
N LYS A 34 -8.40 3.28 -15.72
CA LYS A 34 -7.85 4.42 -16.48
C LYS A 34 -7.85 5.73 -15.69
N LYS A 35 -8.73 5.88 -14.71
CA LYS A 35 -8.81 7.04 -13.82
C LYS A 35 -8.48 6.57 -12.42
N GLN A 36 -7.25 6.81 -11.99
CA GLN A 36 -6.76 6.50 -10.66
C GLN A 36 -6.57 7.78 -9.86
N ILE A 37 -6.64 7.64 -8.54
CA ILE A 37 -6.25 8.70 -7.62
C ILE A 37 -4.74 8.87 -7.76
N VAL A 38 -4.33 10.11 -8.03
CA VAL A 38 -2.92 10.46 -8.16
C VAL A 38 -2.38 10.83 -6.78
N GLN A 39 -3.10 11.68 -6.04
CA GLN A 39 -2.75 12.15 -4.70
C GLN A 39 -4.00 12.30 -3.86
N LEU A 40 -4.01 11.70 -2.66
CA LEU A 40 -5.15 11.75 -1.75
C LEU A 40 -5.46 13.17 -1.29
N ASP A 41 -4.43 13.99 -1.05
CA ASP A 41 -4.60 15.28 -0.41
C ASP A 41 -5.38 16.27 -1.28
N ASP A 42 -5.15 16.23 -2.59
CA ASP A 42 -5.75 17.12 -3.58
C ASP A 42 -7.07 16.58 -4.18
N ASP A 43 -7.39 15.30 -3.97
CA ASP A 43 -8.60 14.67 -4.52
C ASP A 43 -9.83 14.90 -3.61
N VAL A 44 -10.39 16.11 -3.72
CA VAL A 44 -11.63 16.52 -3.01
C VAL A 44 -12.79 15.61 -3.39
N TYR A 45 -12.91 15.22 -4.66
CA TYR A 45 -14.00 14.37 -5.14
C TYR A 45 -13.98 13.00 -4.48
N PHE A 46 -12.79 12.39 -4.34
CA PHE A 46 -12.64 11.12 -3.64
C PHE A 46 -13.02 11.25 -2.16
N LYS A 47 -12.53 12.29 -1.47
CA LYS A 47 -12.87 12.56 -0.06
C LYS A 47 -14.38 12.73 0.14
N ASP A 48 -15.05 13.47 -0.75
CA ASP A 48 -16.50 13.67 -0.70
C ASP A 48 -17.29 12.36 -0.89
N LEU A 49 -16.81 11.46 -1.75
CA LEU A 49 -17.41 10.13 -1.92
C LEU A 49 -17.29 9.30 -0.64
N ILE A 50 -16.12 9.29 0.00
CA ILE A 50 -15.88 8.56 1.26
C ILE A 50 -16.72 9.14 2.39
N GLU A 51 -16.76 10.46 2.53
CA GLU A 51 -17.55 11.14 3.57
C GLU A 51 -19.05 10.91 3.37
N SER A 52 -19.53 10.91 2.12
CA SER A 52 -20.90 10.52 1.79
C SER A 52 -21.20 9.08 2.21
N ILE A 53 -20.25 8.16 2.00
CA ILE A 53 -20.42 6.76 2.38
C ILE A 53 -20.47 6.63 3.90
N LYS A 54 -19.49 7.21 4.59
CA LYS A 54 -19.37 7.24 6.04
C LYS A 54 -20.61 7.83 6.71
N THR A 55 -21.07 8.99 6.24
CA THR A 55 -22.26 9.67 6.79
C THR A 55 -23.47 8.74 6.74
N TYR A 56 -23.70 8.08 5.61
CA TYR A 56 -24.79 7.12 5.49
C TYR A 56 -24.62 5.92 6.43
N LEU A 57 -23.42 5.35 6.51
CA LEU A 57 -23.11 4.23 7.40
C LEU A 57 -23.29 4.57 8.89
N VAL A 58 -23.05 5.81 9.31
CA VAL A 58 -23.20 6.26 10.70
C VAL A 58 -24.63 6.70 11.03
N GLU A 59 -25.33 7.33 10.09
CA GLU A 59 -26.67 7.87 10.32
C GLU A 59 -27.77 6.81 10.19
N TYR A 60 -27.63 5.86 9.26
CA TYR A 60 -28.68 4.89 8.93
C TYR A 60 -28.90 3.76 9.95
N PRO A 61 -27.93 3.28 10.76
CA PRO A 61 -28.16 2.25 11.79
C PRO A 61 -29.17 2.66 12.87
N LYS A 62 -29.54 3.94 12.94
CA LYS A 62 -30.60 4.46 13.82
C LYS A 62 -32.02 4.18 13.27
N LYS A 63 -32.14 3.64 12.04
CA LYS A 63 -33.39 3.16 11.43
C LYS A 63 -33.42 1.64 11.55
N LYS A 64 -34.56 1.08 11.96
CA LYS A 64 -34.75 -0.30 12.44
C LYS A 64 -34.23 -1.46 11.55
N ASN A 65 -33.86 -1.23 10.29
CA ASN A 65 -33.25 -2.25 9.44
C ASN A 65 -32.26 -1.59 8.45
N PHE A 66 -30.99 -1.98 8.49
CA PHE A 66 -29.95 -1.46 7.60
C PHE A 66 -29.88 -2.30 6.31
N PRO A 67 -29.75 -1.71 5.11
CA PRO A 67 -29.75 -2.47 3.86
C PRO A 67 -28.55 -3.42 3.77
N ALA A 68 -28.82 -4.72 3.63
CA ALA A 68 -27.77 -5.75 3.53
C ALA A 68 -26.87 -5.56 2.30
N SER A 69 -27.42 -5.05 1.20
CA SER A 69 -26.71 -4.69 -0.04
C SER A 69 -25.59 -3.67 0.21
N VAL A 70 -25.89 -2.56 0.89
CA VAL A 70 -24.92 -1.50 1.20
C VAL A 70 -23.90 -1.99 2.21
N TYR A 71 -24.31 -2.80 3.18
CA TYR A 71 -23.40 -3.38 4.18
C TYR A 71 -22.36 -4.26 3.49
N LYS A 72 -22.82 -5.17 2.63
CA LYS A 72 -21.97 -6.08 1.86
C LYS A 72 -21.04 -5.31 0.93
N ALA A 73 -21.55 -4.33 0.18
CA ALA A 73 -20.73 -3.54 -0.74
C ALA A 73 -19.66 -2.72 -0.01
N ALA A 74 -19.98 -2.12 1.14
CA ALA A 74 -19.01 -1.39 1.94
C ALA A 74 -17.95 -2.32 2.56
N TYR A 75 -18.35 -3.53 2.97
CA TYR A 75 -17.44 -4.55 3.47
C TYR A 75 -16.46 -5.02 2.37
N GLU A 76 -16.98 -5.35 1.19
CA GLU A 76 -16.19 -5.73 0.01
C GLU A 76 -15.23 -4.62 -0.42
N LEU A 77 -15.64 -3.36 -0.31
CA LEU A 77 -14.77 -2.21 -0.58
C LEU A 77 -13.59 -2.15 0.39
N VAL A 78 -13.83 -2.33 1.70
CA VAL A 78 -12.78 -2.33 2.72
C VAL A 78 -11.85 -3.52 2.54
N GLU A 79 -12.38 -4.70 2.24
CA GLU A 79 -11.60 -5.90 1.95
C GLU A 79 -10.71 -5.70 0.72
N PHE A 80 -11.28 -5.19 -0.37
CA PHE A 80 -10.53 -4.85 -1.57
C PHE A 80 -9.42 -3.86 -1.26
N ALA A 81 -9.72 -2.79 -0.54
CA ALA A 81 -8.73 -1.78 -0.17
C ALA A 81 -7.60 -2.34 0.71
N THR A 82 -7.93 -3.24 1.64
CA THR A 82 -6.96 -3.91 2.51
C THR A 82 -6.03 -4.82 1.70
N ASN A 83 -6.58 -5.63 0.81
CA ASN A 83 -5.78 -6.52 -0.05
C ASN A 83 -4.84 -5.72 -0.96
N GLN A 84 -5.33 -4.62 -1.56
CA GLN A 84 -4.47 -3.74 -2.36
C GLN A 84 -3.38 -3.06 -1.53
N PHE A 85 -3.66 -2.70 -0.28
CA PHE A 85 -2.67 -2.12 0.61
C PHE A 85 -1.56 -3.12 0.96
N GLU A 86 -1.92 -4.39 1.19
CA GLU A 86 -0.95 -5.46 1.42
C GLU A 86 -0.06 -5.70 0.19
N ASP A 87 -0.65 -5.71 -1.00
CA ASP A 87 0.12 -5.89 -2.24
C ASP A 87 1.06 -4.70 -2.50
N ASN A 88 0.61 -3.47 -2.25
CA ASN A 88 1.47 -2.28 -2.29
C ASN A 88 2.62 -2.37 -1.29
N THR A 89 2.37 -2.88 -0.08
CA THR A 89 3.40 -3.06 0.95
C THR A 89 4.48 -4.03 0.48
N LYS A 90 4.11 -5.13 -0.18
CA LYS A 90 5.07 -6.08 -0.77
C LYS A 90 5.90 -5.44 -1.89
N GLN A 91 5.27 -4.61 -2.73
CA GLN A 91 5.97 -3.90 -3.79
C GLN A 91 6.99 -2.90 -3.22
N ILE A 92 6.63 -2.15 -2.19
CA ILE A 92 7.55 -1.26 -1.48
C ILE A 92 8.71 -2.06 -0.87
N GLU A 93 8.44 -3.21 -0.25
CA GLU A 93 9.51 -4.06 0.31
C GLU A 93 10.51 -4.51 -0.77
N GLU A 94 10.02 -4.93 -1.93
CA GLU A 94 10.88 -5.32 -3.06
C GLU A 94 11.72 -4.14 -3.56
N LEU A 95 11.12 -2.95 -3.71
CA LEU A 95 11.81 -1.72 -4.07
C LEU A 95 12.90 -1.33 -3.05
N ILE A 96 12.63 -1.51 -1.75
CA ILE A 96 13.61 -1.27 -0.69
C ILE A 96 14.78 -2.25 -0.81
N ARG A 97 14.52 -3.54 -1.04
CA ARG A 97 15.59 -4.53 -1.25
C ARG A 97 16.44 -4.20 -2.47
N GLN A 98 15.81 -3.80 -3.57
CA GLN A 98 16.52 -3.36 -4.77
C GLN A 98 17.41 -2.14 -4.49
N ARG A 99 16.88 -1.16 -3.75
CA ARG A 99 17.67 0.01 -3.31
C ARG A 99 18.86 -0.40 -2.45
N GLU A 100 18.67 -1.32 -1.50
CA GLU A 100 19.76 -1.84 -0.67
C GLU A 100 20.83 -2.54 -1.50
N THR A 101 20.43 -3.37 -2.47
CA THR A 101 21.38 -4.01 -3.41
C THR A 101 22.13 -2.97 -4.24
N ASN A 102 21.45 -1.93 -4.73
CA ASN A 102 22.09 -0.88 -5.52
C ASN A 102 23.08 -0.06 -4.68
N ILE A 103 22.76 0.25 -3.43
CA ILE A 103 23.68 0.91 -2.50
C ILE A 103 24.91 0.05 -2.24
N SER A 104 24.72 -1.27 -2.06
CA SER A 104 25.83 -2.21 -1.90
C SER A 104 26.73 -2.24 -3.13
N LEU A 105 26.14 -2.34 -4.33
CA LEU A 105 26.88 -2.32 -5.60
C LEU A 105 27.60 -0.98 -5.82
N ALA A 106 26.98 0.14 -5.46
CA ALA A 106 27.62 1.45 -5.54
C ALA A 106 28.86 1.53 -4.65
N ARG A 107 28.76 1.01 -3.43
CA ARG A 107 29.88 0.94 -2.49
C ARG A 107 31.01 0.06 -3.04
N GLU A 108 30.69 -1.14 -3.49
CA GLU A 108 31.67 -2.06 -4.09
C GLU A 108 32.36 -1.41 -5.30
N LEU A 109 31.60 -0.78 -6.20
CA LEU A 109 32.15 -0.10 -7.38
C LEU A 109 33.06 1.07 -6.99
N LYS A 110 32.74 1.79 -5.92
CA LYS A 110 33.56 2.88 -5.39
C LYS A 110 34.88 2.37 -4.81
N GLU A 111 34.84 1.29 -4.05
CA GLU A 111 36.04 0.61 -3.51
C GLU A 111 36.92 0.09 -4.66
N ILE A 112 36.33 -0.54 -5.68
CA ILE A 112 37.07 -0.99 -6.87
C ILE A 112 37.69 0.20 -7.62
N LEU A 113 36.94 1.29 -7.83
CA LEU A 113 37.45 2.48 -8.50
C LEU A 113 38.67 3.05 -7.75
N GLU A 114 38.62 3.12 -6.42
CA GLU A 114 39.73 3.60 -5.59
C GLU A 114 40.99 2.75 -5.80
N VAL A 115 40.87 1.43 -5.73
CA VAL A 115 41.95 0.46 -5.96
C VAL A 115 42.54 0.58 -7.38
N VAL A 116 41.68 0.77 -8.38
CA VAL A 116 42.10 0.89 -9.79
C VAL A 116 42.82 2.23 -10.04
N VAL A 117 42.35 3.31 -9.42
CA VAL A 117 42.97 4.64 -9.50
C VAL A 117 44.31 4.66 -8.76
N SER A 118 44.39 4.06 -7.57
CA SER A 118 45.63 3.94 -6.77
C SER A 118 46.63 2.94 -7.39
N LYS A 119 46.18 2.10 -8.33
CA LYS A 119 46.95 1.02 -8.98
C LYS A 119 47.57 0.06 -7.98
N GLU A 120 46.81 -0.25 -6.93
CA GLU A 120 47.19 -1.22 -5.92
C GLU A 120 47.54 -2.59 -6.52
N THR A 121 48.45 -3.30 -5.86
CA THR A 121 48.88 -4.62 -6.30
C THR A 121 47.69 -5.57 -6.34
N GLY A 122 47.38 -6.13 -7.52
CA GLY A 122 46.26 -7.05 -7.69
C GLY A 122 44.98 -6.41 -8.24
N TRP A 123 44.97 -5.11 -8.56
CA TRP A 123 43.78 -4.44 -9.12
C TRP A 123 43.16 -5.16 -10.33
N LYS A 124 43.99 -5.77 -11.20
CA LYS A 124 43.52 -6.54 -12.36
C LYS A 124 42.70 -7.78 -11.98
N GLN A 125 43.01 -8.39 -10.84
CA GLN A 125 42.26 -9.54 -10.35
C GLN A 125 40.93 -9.08 -9.76
N ILE A 126 40.94 -7.99 -9.00
CA ILE A 126 39.73 -7.38 -8.42
C ILE A 126 38.74 -6.97 -9.53
N VAL A 127 39.22 -6.33 -10.61
CA VAL A 127 38.39 -5.98 -11.77
C VAL A 127 37.82 -7.22 -12.48
N LYS A 128 38.57 -8.34 -12.51
CA LYS A 128 38.04 -9.61 -13.04
C LYS A 128 36.99 -10.24 -12.14
N GLU A 129 37.15 -10.15 -10.82
CA GLU A 129 36.16 -10.67 -9.86
C GLU A 129 34.87 -9.85 -9.91
N ALA A 130 34.98 -8.54 -10.17
CA ALA A 130 33.87 -7.62 -10.34
C ALA A 130 32.94 -7.96 -11.53
N SER A 131 33.40 -8.72 -12.53
CA SER A 131 32.56 -9.11 -13.68
C SER A 131 31.40 -10.02 -13.30
N ASN A 132 31.38 -10.58 -12.09
CA ASN A 132 30.25 -11.35 -11.58
C ASN A 132 29.07 -10.46 -11.18
N ASN A 133 29.35 -9.22 -10.78
CA ASN A 133 28.37 -8.30 -10.19
C ASN A 133 28.05 -7.11 -11.11
N PHE A 134 28.96 -6.75 -12.01
CA PHE A 134 28.83 -5.59 -12.89
C PHE A 134 28.77 -5.98 -14.37
N GLN A 135 28.15 -5.10 -15.16
CA GLN A 135 28.05 -5.22 -16.61
C GLN A 135 29.43 -5.02 -17.28
N GLU A 136 29.61 -5.60 -18.45
CA GLU A 136 30.89 -5.60 -19.18
C GLU A 136 31.40 -4.18 -19.51
N ASP A 137 30.51 -3.24 -19.78
CA ASP A 137 30.83 -1.83 -20.03
C ASP A 137 31.52 -1.15 -18.83
N ILE A 138 31.08 -1.47 -17.60
CA ILE A 138 31.70 -0.99 -16.36
C ILE A 138 33.10 -1.58 -16.23
N ILE A 139 33.25 -2.88 -16.52
CA ILE A 139 34.54 -3.58 -16.43
C ILE A 139 35.54 -3.00 -17.44
N GLU A 140 35.13 -2.82 -18.70
CA GLU A 140 35.97 -2.20 -19.74
C GLU A 140 36.41 -0.79 -19.34
N THR A 141 35.50 0.00 -18.77
CA THR A 141 35.78 1.36 -18.31
C THR A 141 36.80 1.35 -17.16
N LEU A 142 36.67 0.45 -16.19
CA LEU A 142 37.66 0.26 -15.12
C LEU A 142 39.03 -0.18 -15.67
N GLU A 143 39.05 -1.06 -16.68
CA GLU A 143 40.31 -1.46 -17.30
C GLU A 143 41.02 -0.30 -18.02
N ILE A 144 40.26 0.60 -18.67
CA ILE A 144 40.81 1.80 -19.30
C ILE A 144 41.49 2.68 -18.25
N ILE A 145 40.84 2.89 -17.10
CA ILE A 145 41.37 3.66 -15.97
C ILE A 145 42.68 3.04 -15.47
N GLY A 146 42.67 1.74 -15.16
CA GLY A 146 43.84 1.05 -14.59
C GLY A 146 45.02 0.90 -15.56
N LYS A 147 44.76 0.78 -16.87
CA LYS A 147 45.81 0.70 -17.90
C LYS A 147 46.38 2.07 -18.28
N SER A 148 45.70 3.17 -17.97
CA SER A 148 46.16 4.51 -18.32
C SER A 148 47.48 4.84 -17.62
N ARG A 149 48.42 5.44 -18.35
CA ARG A 149 49.71 5.87 -17.80
C ARG A 149 49.65 7.23 -17.11
N SER A 150 48.69 8.06 -17.50
CA SER A 150 48.50 9.42 -17.03
C SER A 150 47.02 9.65 -16.73
N ASP A 151 46.76 10.36 -15.65
CA ASP A 151 45.45 10.85 -15.25
C ASP A 151 45.00 12.07 -16.08
N ALA A 152 45.93 12.75 -16.76
CA ALA A 152 45.63 13.94 -17.56
C ALA A 152 45.03 13.65 -18.95
N THR A 153 44.91 12.38 -19.35
CA THR A 153 44.33 12.04 -20.67
C THR A 153 42.81 12.16 -20.65
N GLU A 154 42.24 12.66 -21.75
CA GLU A 154 40.78 12.79 -21.92
C GLU A 154 40.06 11.46 -21.70
N ASN A 155 40.56 10.38 -22.31
CA ASN A 155 40.00 9.03 -22.15
C ASN A 155 39.98 8.56 -20.68
N TYR A 156 40.99 8.90 -19.89
CA TYR A 156 41.01 8.55 -18.46
C TYR A 156 39.97 9.36 -17.69
N GLN A 157 39.94 10.67 -17.90
CA GLN A 157 39.00 11.58 -17.24
C GLN A 157 37.55 11.21 -17.55
N ASP A 158 37.26 10.86 -18.80
CA ASP A 158 35.92 10.47 -19.21
C ASP A 158 35.54 9.10 -18.66
N ALA A 159 36.46 8.14 -18.63
CA ALA A 159 36.22 6.86 -17.98
C ALA A 159 35.90 7.01 -16.48
N VAL A 160 36.66 7.86 -15.77
CA VAL A 160 36.41 8.16 -14.35
C VAL A 160 35.04 8.83 -14.15
N LYS A 161 34.66 9.78 -15.02
CA LYS A 161 33.33 10.40 -14.98
C LYS A 161 32.22 9.38 -15.21
N LEU A 162 32.39 8.45 -16.16
CA LEU A 162 31.40 7.41 -16.44
C LEU A 162 31.17 6.50 -15.23
N ILE A 163 32.23 6.03 -14.58
CA ILE A 163 32.10 5.21 -13.37
C ILE A 163 31.44 6.01 -12.24
N ASN A 164 31.88 7.25 -12.01
CA ASN A 164 31.26 8.11 -10.98
C ASN A 164 29.78 8.37 -11.25
N ALA A 165 29.39 8.61 -12.52
CA ALA A 165 28.00 8.76 -12.89
C ALA A 165 27.19 7.48 -12.61
N ARG A 166 27.79 6.30 -12.84
CA ARG A 166 27.17 5.01 -12.51
C ARG A 166 27.00 4.81 -11.01
N ILE A 167 28.00 5.16 -10.21
CA ILE A 167 27.92 5.15 -8.74
C ILE A 167 26.79 6.06 -8.28
N VAL A 168 26.73 7.31 -8.77
CA VAL A 168 25.67 8.27 -8.39
C VAL A 168 24.28 7.76 -8.80
N ASN A 169 24.14 7.09 -9.95
CA ASN A 169 22.87 6.49 -10.36
C ASN A 169 22.43 5.39 -9.39
N LEU A 170 23.36 4.49 -9.02
CA LEU A 170 23.13 3.41 -8.07
C LEU A 170 22.90 3.90 -6.64
N GLU A 171 23.45 5.04 -6.23
CA GLU A 171 23.21 5.64 -4.90
C GLU A 171 21.88 6.39 -4.87
N SER A 172 21.64 7.26 -5.87
CA SER A 172 20.47 8.13 -5.91
C SER A 172 19.17 7.34 -6.02
N ASN A 173 19.13 6.23 -6.77
CA ASN A 173 17.94 5.39 -6.91
C ASN A 173 16.66 6.17 -7.24
N LEU A 174 16.77 7.29 -7.98
CA LEU A 174 15.67 8.24 -8.17
C LEU A 174 14.39 7.58 -8.69
N HIS A 175 14.52 6.63 -9.62
CA HIS A 175 13.37 5.89 -10.15
C HIS A 175 12.66 5.07 -9.07
N ILE A 176 13.41 4.43 -8.18
CA ILE A 176 12.85 3.67 -7.05
C ILE A 176 12.15 4.61 -6.08
N GLU A 177 12.73 5.77 -5.80
CA GLU A 177 12.14 6.78 -4.91
C GLU A 177 10.80 7.30 -5.45
N ILE A 178 10.75 7.68 -6.72
CA ILE A 178 9.52 8.12 -7.39
C ILE A 178 8.46 7.00 -7.37
N ASP A 179 8.88 5.77 -7.64
CA ASP A 179 7.97 4.62 -7.65
C ASP A 179 7.42 4.32 -6.25
N MET A 180 8.25 4.42 -5.21
CA MET A 180 7.84 4.29 -3.81
C MET A 180 6.87 5.39 -3.39
N GLU A 181 7.16 6.66 -3.71
CA GLU A 181 6.29 7.81 -3.40
C GLU A 181 4.89 7.63 -4.03
N ARG A 182 4.85 7.23 -5.30
CA ARG A 182 3.58 6.94 -5.99
C ARG A 182 2.80 5.80 -5.35
N ILE A 183 3.47 4.73 -4.90
CA ILE A 183 2.80 3.63 -4.19
C ILE A 183 2.36 4.08 -2.80
N GLU A 184 3.13 4.93 -2.13
CA GLU A 184 2.80 5.50 -0.82
C GLU A 184 1.51 6.32 -0.91
N ASP A 185 1.38 7.21 -1.90
CA ASP A 185 0.18 8.03 -2.07
C ASP A 185 -1.07 7.21 -2.34
N LYS A 186 -0.95 6.14 -3.14
CA LYS A 186 -2.03 5.16 -3.30
C LYS A 186 -2.35 4.46 -1.99
N SER A 187 -1.33 4.10 -1.22
CA SER A 187 -1.50 3.41 0.06
C SER A 187 -2.14 4.30 1.12
N LYS A 188 -1.89 5.62 1.10
CA LYS A 188 -2.61 6.60 1.92
C LYS A 188 -4.11 6.58 1.59
N ALA A 189 -4.48 6.60 0.30
CA ALA A 189 -5.89 6.54 -0.10
C ALA A 189 -6.58 5.24 0.32
N LEU A 190 -5.91 4.09 0.15
CA LEU A 190 -6.40 2.79 0.61
C LEU A 190 -6.56 2.73 2.14
N SER A 191 -5.60 3.30 2.87
CA SER A 191 -5.65 3.40 4.33
C SER A 191 -6.79 4.30 4.79
N TYR A 192 -7.03 5.42 4.09
CA TYR A 192 -8.14 6.33 4.39
C TYR A 192 -9.51 5.62 4.28
N ILE A 193 -9.71 4.80 3.24
CA ILE A 193 -10.90 3.95 3.11
C ILE A 193 -11.01 3.00 4.31
N GLY A 194 -9.92 2.29 4.62
CA GLY A 194 -9.89 1.31 5.71
C GLY A 194 -10.18 1.93 7.07
N ILE A 195 -9.78 3.18 7.32
CA ILE A 195 -10.05 3.88 8.57
C ILE A 195 -11.51 4.37 8.58
N GLU A 196 -11.90 5.19 7.61
CA GLU A 196 -13.19 5.91 7.65
C GLU A 196 -14.39 4.98 7.47
N ILE A 197 -14.31 4.01 6.56
CA ILE A 197 -15.42 3.10 6.27
C ILE A 197 -15.47 1.95 7.27
N ALA A 198 -14.34 1.35 7.64
CA ALA A 198 -14.37 0.25 8.61
C ALA A 198 -14.74 0.71 10.02
N ASP A 199 -14.36 1.93 10.42
CA ASP A 199 -14.81 2.51 11.69
C ASP A 199 -16.31 2.80 11.69
N ALA A 200 -16.88 3.21 10.56
CA ALA A 200 -18.33 3.37 10.42
C ALA A 200 -19.05 2.00 10.48
N LEU A 201 -18.52 0.97 9.81
CA LEU A 201 -19.10 -0.38 9.80
C LEU A 201 -19.11 -1.03 11.19
N LYS A 202 -18.15 -0.74 12.06
CA LYS A 202 -18.11 -1.20 13.47
C LYS A 202 -19.36 -0.85 14.27
N LEU A 203 -19.99 0.27 13.94
CA LEU A 203 -21.15 0.79 14.65
C LEU A 203 -22.46 0.14 14.18
N ILE A 204 -22.42 -0.60 13.07
CA ILE A 204 -23.57 -1.27 12.49
C ILE A 204 -23.60 -2.71 12.99
N PRO A 205 -24.67 -3.17 13.65
CA PRO A 205 -24.84 -4.59 13.91
C PRO A 205 -24.91 -5.33 12.58
N THR A 206 -24.16 -6.43 12.43
CA THR A 206 -24.22 -7.30 11.25
C THR A 206 -25.68 -7.64 10.94
N PRO A 207 -26.20 -7.29 9.74
CA PRO A 207 -27.55 -7.66 9.35
C PRO A 207 -27.71 -9.17 9.50
N GLN A 208 -28.75 -9.62 10.21
CA GLN A 208 -29.11 -11.04 10.18
C GLN A 208 -29.57 -11.34 8.75
N GLU A 209 -28.93 -12.30 8.09
CA GLU A 209 -29.43 -12.85 6.83
C GLU A 209 -30.78 -13.49 7.16
N GLU A 210 -31.89 -12.81 6.80
CA GLU A 210 -33.18 -13.49 6.71
C GLU A 210 -32.98 -14.62 5.70
N PRO A 211 -33.21 -15.89 6.08
CA PRO A 211 -33.02 -17.00 5.16
C PRO A 211 -33.91 -16.72 3.96
N ALA A 212 -33.28 -16.64 2.78
CA ALA A 212 -34.00 -16.49 1.52
C ALA A 212 -35.13 -17.51 1.51
N GLU A 213 -36.38 -17.04 1.53
CA GLU A 213 -37.55 -17.86 1.24
C GLU A 213 -37.35 -18.40 -0.17
N MET A 214 -36.75 -19.58 -0.24
CA MET A 214 -36.76 -20.40 -1.44
C MET A 214 -38.22 -20.70 -1.71
N VAL A 215 -38.74 -20.11 -2.77
CA VAL A 215 -40.01 -20.46 -3.40
C VAL A 215 -39.98 -21.97 -3.64
N MET A 216 -40.58 -22.75 -2.74
CA MET A 216 -40.87 -24.16 -2.96
C MET A 216 -42.32 -24.26 -3.43
N GLU A 217 -42.43 -24.52 -4.73
CA GLU A 217 -43.64 -24.95 -5.40
C GLU A 217 -44.18 -26.24 -4.75
N GLU A 218 -45.51 -26.32 -4.72
CA GLU A 218 -46.40 -27.27 -4.06
C GLU A 218 -45.98 -28.76 -4.03
N ALA A 219 -46.09 -29.37 -2.84
CA ALA A 219 -46.63 -30.73 -2.70
C ALA A 219 -47.19 -30.98 -1.29
N LYS A 220 -48.51 -31.20 -1.24
CA LYS A 220 -49.33 -31.69 -0.10
C LYS A 220 -48.72 -32.92 0.60
N ALA A 221 -48.77 -32.97 1.94
CA ALA A 221 -49.63 -33.88 2.72
C ALA A 221 -49.27 -33.91 4.22
N GLU A 222 -50.27 -33.59 5.05
CA GLU A 222 -50.66 -34.18 6.36
C GLU A 222 -49.63 -34.48 7.47
N GLN A 223 -49.91 -33.88 8.64
CA GLN A 223 -49.32 -34.17 9.98
C GLN A 223 -49.91 -35.49 10.58
N PRO A 224 -49.58 -36.01 11.81
CA PRO A 224 -48.74 -35.42 12.87
C PRO A 224 -47.94 -36.39 13.83
N VAL A 225 -47.05 -35.80 14.66
CA VAL A 225 -46.57 -36.17 16.04
C VAL A 225 -45.60 -37.36 16.30
N THR A 226 -44.55 -37.05 17.09
CA THR A 226 -43.66 -37.85 17.99
C THR A 226 -42.72 -38.91 17.41
N VAL A 227 -41.40 -38.74 17.62
CA VAL A 227 -40.57 -39.52 18.56
C VAL A 227 -39.25 -38.74 18.81
N VAL A 228 -38.98 -38.52 20.10
CA VAL A 228 -37.74 -38.00 20.69
C VAL A 228 -36.80 -39.19 20.88
N GLU A 229 -35.48 -38.96 20.79
CA GLU A 229 -34.38 -39.91 21.10
C GLU A 229 -33.76 -40.68 19.92
N GLU A 230 -33.15 -40.01 18.94
CA GLU A 230 -32.05 -40.66 18.19
C GLU A 230 -31.06 -39.72 17.46
N ASN A 231 -30.96 -38.44 17.84
CA ASN A 231 -30.04 -37.48 17.22
C ASN A 231 -29.04 -36.86 18.20
N LYS A 232 -28.47 -37.67 19.11
CA LYS A 232 -27.31 -37.25 19.93
C LYS A 232 -25.96 -37.73 19.37
N GLY A 233 -25.95 -38.54 18.31
CA GLY A 233 -24.73 -39.01 17.63
C GLY A 233 -24.28 -38.18 16.42
N TYR A 234 -25.14 -37.32 15.86
CA TYR A 234 -24.84 -36.57 14.62
C TYR A 234 -24.43 -35.10 14.84
N ILE A 235 -24.41 -34.63 16.10
CA ILE A 235 -24.08 -33.23 16.43
C ILE A 235 -22.58 -33.05 16.75
N GLU A 236 -21.80 -34.14 16.89
CA GLU A 236 -20.36 -34.05 17.16
C GLU A 236 -19.48 -34.03 15.90
N GLU A 237 -19.98 -34.45 14.73
CA GLU A 237 -19.20 -34.53 13.49
C GLU A 237 -19.48 -33.41 12.47
N THR A 238 -20.42 -32.50 12.76
CA THR A 238 -20.58 -31.25 11.98
C THR A 238 -20.14 -30.03 12.79
N ARG A 239 -19.02 -30.16 13.51
CA ARG A 239 -18.20 -28.99 13.85
C ARG A 239 -17.58 -28.46 12.57
N PHE A 240 -18.35 -27.67 11.82
CA PHE A 240 -17.77 -26.71 10.89
C PHE A 240 -16.70 -25.94 11.67
N GLU A 241 -15.45 -26.08 11.26
CA GLU A 241 -14.34 -25.28 11.76
C GLU A 241 -14.75 -23.82 11.63
N VAL A 242 -15.09 -23.19 12.76
CA VAL A 242 -15.40 -21.78 12.82
C VAL A 242 -14.11 -21.07 12.44
N LYS A 243 -14.02 -20.66 11.16
CA LYS A 243 -12.92 -19.83 10.67
C LYS A 243 -12.74 -18.68 11.66
N PRO A 244 -11.52 -18.41 12.15
CA PRO A 244 -11.30 -17.33 13.11
C PRO A 244 -11.84 -16.03 12.50
N SER A 245 -12.62 -15.29 13.30
CA SER A 245 -13.27 -14.08 12.80
C SER A 245 -12.23 -13.11 12.27
N LEU A 246 -12.54 -12.42 11.17
CA LEU A 246 -11.65 -11.45 10.53
C LEU A 246 -11.20 -10.34 11.50
N TRP A 247 -12.00 -10.10 12.54
CA TRP A 247 -11.67 -9.28 13.71
C TRP A 247 -10.53 -9.78 14.59
N GLN A 248 -10.42 -11.10 14.76
CA GLN A 248 -9.26 -11.70 15.45
C GLN A 248 -8.01 -11.63 14.57
N LYS A 249 -8.13 -11.74 13.24
CA LYS A 249 -7.00 -11.53 12.31
C LYS A 249 -6.51 -10.08 12.29
N ILE A 250 -7.42 -9.10 12.33
CA ILE A 250 -7.08 -7.66 12.44
C ILE A 250 -6.40 -7.35 13.79
N LYS A 251 -6.85 -7.96 14.90
CA LYS A 251 -6.23 -7.78 16.23
C LYS A 251 -4.93 -8.57 16.44
N GLN A 252 -4.77 -9.75 15.82
CA GLN A 252 -3.56 -10.58 15.94
C GLN A 252 -2.48 -10.23 14.94
N SER A 253 -2.81 -9.54 13.85
CA SER A 253 -1.79 -9.16 12.89
C SER A 253 -0.90 -8.06 13.48
N LYS A 254 0.40 -8.16 13.22
CA LYS A 254 1.43 -7.18 13.61
C LYS A 254 1.17 -5.77 13.01
N ILE A 255 0.08 -5.59 12.25
CA ILE A 255 -0.43 -4.37 11.61
C ILE A 255 -0.52 -3.18 12.57
N GLY A 256 -1.09 -3.35 13.77
CA GLY A 256 -1.20 -2.24 14.74
C GLY A 256 0.14 -1.75 15.31
N ARG A 257 1.17 -2.63 15.33
CA ARG A 257 2.51 -2.30 15.81
C ARG A 257 3.42 -1.80 14.67
N ALA A 258 3.22 -2.31 13.45
CA ALA A 258 3.92 -1.89 12.24
C ALA A 258 3.49 -0.48 11.79
N LEU A 259 2.18 -0.17 11.83
CA LEU A 259 1.67 1.19 11.58
C LEU A 259 2.28 2.20 12.57
N ARG A 260 2.39 1.85 13.85
CA ARG A 260 2.99 2.73 14.87
C ARG A 260 4.51 2.90 14.75
N TYR A 261 5.22 1.96 14.12
CA TYR A 261 6.66 2.06 13.85
C TYR A 261 6.94 2.80 12.54
N ALA A 262 6.19 2.52 11.46
CA ALA A 262 6.33 3.19 10.17
C ALA A 262 6.08 4.70 10.26
N PHE A 263 5.08 5.13 11.04
CA PHE A 263 4.79 6.56 11.27
C PHE A 263 5.63 7.23 12.38
N LYS A 264 6.45 6.48 13.15
CA LYS A 264 7.34 7.04 14.18
C LYS A 264 8.77 7.27 13.69
N ILE A 265 9.13 6.72 12.52
CA ILE A 265 10.34 7.10 11.78
C ILE A 265 10.05 8.44 11.11
N ARG A 266 9.82 9.48 11.91
CA ARG A 266 10.18 10.84 11.51
C ARG A 266 11.70 10.86 11.53
N VAL A 267 12.26 11.03 10.35
CA VAL A 267 13.64 11.41 10.05
C VAL A 267 14.20 12.31 11.16
N VAL A 268 15.10 11.78 11.99
CA VAL A 268 16.18 12.57 12.57
C VAL A 268 17.38 12.26 11.69
N LEU A 269 17.55 13.08 10.66
CA LEU A 269 18.86 13.29 10.05
C LEU A 269 19.69 14.06 11.08
N ASP A 270 20.38 13.32 11.96
CA ASP A 270 21.50 13.90 12.70
C ASP A 270 22.60 14.17 11.66
N ILE A 271 22.59 15.38 11.12
CA ILE A 271 23.72 15.93 10.38
C ILE A 271 24.84 16.11 11.41
N PRO A 272 26.01 15.45 11.27
CA PRO A 272 27.13 15.71 12.15
C PRO A 272 27.67 17.11 11.85
N ALA A 273 27.68 17.94 12.90
CA ALA A 273 28.35 19.23 13.11
C ALA A 273 29.19 19.82 11.96
N LEU A 274 28.79 21.01 11.49
CA LEU A 274 29.73 22.01 10.98
C LEU A 274 30.35 22.78 12.16
N PRO A 275 31.68 22.91 12.25
CA PRO A 275 32.35 23.64 13.32
C PRO A 275 32.41 25.16 13.05
N GLU A 276 32.17 25.91 14.12
CA GLU A 276 32.55 27.30 14.44
C GLU A 276 32.74 28.35 13.33
N GLY A 277 31.91 29.40 13.38
CA GLY A 277 32.24 30.74 12.90
C GLY A 277 32.11 31.75 14.04
N ARG A 278 33.24 32.14 14.64
CA ARG A 278 33.37 33.31 15.51
C ARG A 278 32.90 34.58 14.79
N GLY A 279 32.14 35.41 15.49
CA GLY A 279 31.83 36.79 15.10
C GLY A 279 31.71 37.67 16.33
N GLU A 280 32.70 38.54 16.51
CA GLU A 280 32.83 39.56 17.56
C GLU A 280 31.84 40.73 17.40
N GLN A 281 31.61 41.42 18.53
CA GLN A 281 31.39 42.87 18.71
C GLN A 281 30.22 43.56 17.98
N ASN A 282 29.22 44.00 18.77
CA ASN A 282 28.95 45.41 19.08
C ASN A 282 28.05 45.54 20.31
#